data_AF-A0A1Y3NR87-F1
#
_entry.id   AF-A0A1Y3NR87-F1
#
_cell.length_a   1.000
_cell.length_b   1.000
_cell.length_c   1.000
_cell.angle_alpha   90.00
_cell.angle_beta   90.00
_cell.angle_gamma   90.00
#
_symmetry.space_group_name_H-M   'P 1'
#
loop_
_entity.id
_entity.type
_entity.pdbx_description
1 polymer ?
#
loop_
_entity_poly.entity_id
_entity_poly.type
_entity_poly.pdbx_seq_one_letter_code
_entity_poly.pdbx_strand_id
1 'polypeptide(L)'
;AAAITTYPNGREKMHFYFGFGEWSVTSLVLNHLWLSWGTHSLYNGFRRVYFTPHIDDVFLSTELVDVKHNKEYSKYSEEFRTTPKDYQKIAQFQKDILKDMPDGSFYRVELAFNGNGMLINVDYDLALEVDGERYVDIEYVKEPGTGEKRWPKENYQFSKAQLDAFKKDNLFKYFANNSTAQKEFFWSSHTFSHENLDNAHRSDVDNEIRLNIQVAEMLGLTDKEWWSGHAIITPQISGIHNKDALEIFEKYGITSATGDLSREALCNSENPYLPFYTTEESSNYAGFPVIPRTPTEIYYFCSSREEDAWMFNQMYYKTYYKTKLTWDQIADSEANRTLLLMLKLRHEAHQFHQANLRAYAKVGNYGESLLEDWTRAVVGAYTKYVDWPLISIKIDRQAEVFLERAEREVCGHESKLIIEDGKIVAIKVTATAGDCTVPITVPSEVEVNKSSLPKGSTMEQVGHDPLTVWVPLKKGETQTIELSQPVEWKVDLESIPKPGSVTTTTTAVKTTTKTTTKTTTKSSTKKTTTTKKTTTTKKTSTKKTSTKKTSTKKTSTKKTKTTKSKKTSTKKVATA
;
A
#
# COMPACT_ATOMS: atom_id res chain seq x y z
N ALA A 1 13.06 4.01 31.27
CA ALA A 1 12.23 4.12 32.48
C ALA A 1 11.08 5.09 32.23
N ALA A 2 9.94 4.87 32.87
CA ALA A 2 8.79 5.78 32.86
C ALA A 2 8.25 5.92 34.29
N ALA A 3 7.52 7.00 34.57
CA ALA A 3 6.86 7.24 35.84
C ALA A 3 5.48 7.85 35.63
N ILE A 4 4.51 7.42 36.44
CA ILE A 4 3.23 8.10 36.64
C ILE A 4 3.30 8.80 38.00
N THR A 5 2.77 10.02 38.09
CA THR A 5 2.75 10.80 39.34
C THR A 5 1.43 11.55 39.45
N THR A 6 0.66 11.20 40.47
CA THR A 6 -0.54 11.94 40.91
C THR A 6 -0.11 12.95 41.97
N TYR A 7 -0.49 14.22 41.80
CA TYR A 7 -0.18 15.31 42.73
C TYR A 7 -1.35 15.55 43.71
N PRO A 8 -1.12 16.14 44.90
CA PRO A 8 -2.17 16.38 45.89
C PRO A 8 -3.36 17.24 45.40
N ASN A 9 -3.19 18.01 44.32
CA ASN A 9 -4.22 18.83 43.70
C ASN A 9 -4.93 18.12 42.52
N GLY A 10 -4.93 16.78 42.48
CA GLY A 10 -5.58 15.98 41.44
C GLY A 10 -4.89 16.00 40.06
N ARG A 11 -3.86 16.81 39.84
CA ARG A 11 -3.07 16.76 38.59
C ARG A 11 -2.39 15.41 38.46
N GLU A 12 -2.44 14.82 37.27
CA GLU A 12 -1.69 13.61 36.94
C GLU A 12 -0.64 13.87 35.87
N LYS A 13 0.44 13.06 35.87
CA LYS A 13 1.53 13.17 34.90
C LYS A 13 2.14 11.80 34.62
N MET A 14 2.08 11.36 33.36
CA MET A 14 2.96 10.32 32.83
C MET A 14 4.22 10.96 32.24
N HIS A 15 5.38 10.34 32.43
CA HIS A 15 6.65 10.83 31.90
C HIS A 15 7.58 9.68 31.50
N PHE A 16 8.17 9.79 30.30
CA PHE A 16 9.17 8.86 29.78
C PHE A 16 10.54 9.54 29.79
N TYR A 17 11.55 8.89 30.38
CA TYR A 17 12.91 9.41 30.49
C TYR A 17 13.77 9.09 29.24
N PHE A 18 13.17 9.06 28.05
CA PHE A 18 13.81 8.75 26.77
C PHE A 18 12.97 9.29 25.60
N GLY A 19 13.61 9.46 24.43
CA GLY A 19 12.96 9.93 23.21
C GLY A 19 12.23 8.81 22.45
N PHE A 20 11.24 9.20 21.65
CA PHE A 20 10.46 8.31 20.79
C PHE A 20 10.90 8.49 19.32
N GLY A 21 10.77 7.45 18.50
CA GLY A 21 11.03 7.51 17.06
C GLY A 21 10.07 6.61 16.28
N GLU A 22 9.52 7.11 15.18
CA GLU A 22 8.47 6.42 14.41
C GLU A 22 8.91 5.12 13.71
N TRP A 23 10.23 4.88 13.63
CA TRP A 23 10.86 3.67 13.09
C TRP A 23 11.07 2.57 14.16
N SER A 24 10.72 2.86 15.42
CA SER A 24 10.93 1.95 16.56
C SER A 24 9.61 1.32 17.00
N VAL A 25 9.52 -0.01 16.91
CA VAL A 25 8.38 -0.80 17.42
C VAL A 25 8.10 -0.45 18.89
N THR A 26 9.14 -0.36 19.73
CA THR A 26 9.00 0.05 21.14
C THR A 26 8.35 1.43 21.28
N SER A 27 8.73 2.40 20.46
CA SER A 27 8.11 3.74 20.50
C SER A 27 6.64 3.70 20.10
N LEU A 28 6.29 2.93 19.07
CA LEU A 28 4.90 2.80 18.62
C LEU A 28 4.03 2.08 19.67
N VAL A 29 4.48 0.96 20.25
CA VAL A 29 3.75 0.28 21.34
C VAL A 29 3.54 1.22 22.54
N LEU A 30 4.57 1.97 22.93
CA LEU A 30 4.46 2.96 24.01
C LEU A 30 3.54 4.15 23.65
N ASN A 31 3.36 4.48 22.36
CA ASN A 31 2.41 5.51 21.95
C ASN A 31 0.98 5.13 22.30
N HIS A 32 0.58 3.89 22.02
CA HIS A 32 -0.76 3.40 22.37
C HIS A 32 -1.00 3.40 23.89
N LEU A 33 0.03 3.08 24.69
CA LEU A 33 -0.08 3.14 26.16
C LEU A 33 -0.31 4.56 26.69
N TRP A 34 0.45 5.56 26.23
CA TRP A 34 0.26 6.94 26.73
C TRP A 34 -0.99 7.60 26.14
N LEU A 35 -1.38 7.26 24.92
CA LEU A 35 -2.66 7.70 24.33
C LEU A 35 -3.84 7.18 25.14
N SER A 36 -3.92 5.87 25.40
CA SER A 36 -4.97 5.28 26.23
C SER A 36 -4.97 5.88 27.64
N TRP A 37 -3.81 6.04 28.29
CA TRP A 37 -3.74 6.68 29.60
C TRP A 37 -4.20 8.15 29.58
N GLY A 38 -3.68 8.97 28.66
CA GLY A 38 -3.95 10.41 28.60
C GLY A 38 -5.35 10.77 28.11
N THR A 39 -6.03 9.87 27.41
CA THR A 39 -7.44 10.00 26.99
C THR A 39 -8.40 9.26 27.91
N HIS A 40 -7.90 8.54 28.92
CA HIS A 40 -8.67 7.58 29.72
C HIS A 40 -9.39 6.53 28.84
N SER A 41 -8.86 6.22 27.65
CA SER A 41 -9.47 5.42 26.58
C SER A 41 -10.84 5.95 26.08
N LEU A 42 -11.09 7.26 26.20
CA LEU A 42 -12.26 7.95 25.66
C LEU A 42 -11.81 9.01 24.65
N TYR A 43 -12.04 8.79 23.35
CA TYR A 43 -11.54 9.68 22.30
C TYR A 43 -12.37 9.67 21.01
N ASN A 44 -12.27 10.76 20.25
CA ASN A 44 -12.91 10.96 18.95
C ASN A 44 -12.10 10.29 17.82
N GLY A 45 -12.06 8.97 17.85
CA GLY A 45 -11.34 8.14 16.89
C GLY A 45 -11.78 6.68 16.99
N PHE A 46 -11.07 5.80 16.30
CA PHE A 46 -11.20 4.36 16.41
C PHE A 46 -9.83 3.71 16.21
N ARG A 47 -9.68 2.46 16.65
CA ARG A 47 -8.48 1.65 16.41
C ARG A 47 -8.87 0.40 15.63
N ARG A 48 -8.27 0.20 14.47
CA ARG A 48 -8.49 -0.96 13.59
C ARG A 48 -7.21 -1.22 12.81
N VAL A 49 -6.87 -2.49 12.62
CA VAL A 49 -5.79 -2.93 11.72
C VAL A 49 -6.45 -3.73 10.60
N TYR A 50 -6.35 -3.21 9.37
CA TYR A 50 -6.73 -3.95 8.18
C TYR A 50 -5.54 -4.75 7.68
N PHE A 51 -5.78 -5.97 7.21
CA PHE A 51 -4.74 -6.91 6.82
C PHE A 51 -5.21 -7.77 5.64
N THR A 52 -5.22 -7.15 4.45
CA THR A 52 -5.58 -7.82 3.19
C THR A 52 -4.35 -7.92 2.28
N PRO A 53 -3.91 -9.13 1.94
CA PRO A 53 -3.06 -9.38 0.78
C PRO A 53 -3.89 -9.28 -0.52
N HIS A 54 -3.45 -8.43 -1.44
CA HIS A 54 -3.94 -8.42 -2.83
C HIS A 54 -3.01 -9.27 -3.67
N ILE A 55 -3.57 -10.26 -4.38
CA ILE A 55 -2.85 -11.17 -5.26
C ILE A 55 -3.13 -10.75 -6.71
N ASP A 56 -2.14 -10.16 -7.33
CA ASP A 56 -2.15 -9.73 -8.72
C ASP A 56 -1.90 -10.94 -9.66
N ASP A 57 -2.03 -10.73 -10.98
CA ASP A 57 -1.78 -11.70 -12.05
C ASP A 57 -2.65 -12.98 -12.03
N VAL A 58 -3.79 -13.00 -11.33
CA VAL A 58 -4.59 -14.22 -11.21
C VAL A 58 -5.08 -14.69 -12.59
N PHE A 59 -4.84 -15.97 -12.88
CA PHE A 59 -5.00 -16.67 -14.17
C PHE A 59 -3.88 -16.49 -15.21
N LEU A 60 -2.91 -15.60 -15.03
CA LEU A 60 -1.69 -15.54 -15.88
C LEU A 60 -0.68 -16.65 -15.51
N SER A 61 0.36 -16.77 -16.33
CA SER A 61 1.62 -17.44 -15.97
C SER A 61 2.69 -16.39 -15.72
N THR A 62 3.68 -16.70 -14.89
CA THR A 62 4.81 -15.81 -14.57
C THR A 62 6.13 -16.53 -14.82
N GLU A 63 7.05 -15.90 -15.57
CA GLU A 63 8.45 -16.34 -15.70
C GLU A 63 9.13 -16.17 -14.33
N LEU A 64 9.72 -17.24 -13.78
CA LEU A 64 10.35 -17.22 -12.45
C LEU A 64 11.87 -16.96 -12.50
N VAL A 65 12.43 -16.50 -11.38
CA VAL A 65 13.89 -16.27 -11.27
C VAL A 65 14.75 -17.53 -11.48
N ASP A 66 15.81 -17.41 -12.28
CA ASP A 66 16.76 -18.49 -12.53
C ASP A 66 17.92 -18.49 -11.52
N VAL A 67 17.61 -18.87 -10.27
CA VAL A 67 18.58 -19.06 -9.18
C VAL A 67 19.73 -19.98 -9.60
N LYS A 68 19.42 -21.06 -10.32
CA LYS A 68 20.38 -22.12 -10.71
C LYS A 68 21.48 -21.59 -11.62
N HIS A 69 21.18 -20.61 -12.46
CA HIS A 69 22.17 -19.92 -13.30
C HIS A 69 22.60 -18.56 -12.75
N ASN A 70 22.16 -18.20 -11.53
CA ASN A 70 22.36 -16.91 -10.88
C ASN A 70 22.00 -15.74 -11.82
N LYS A 71 20.76 -15.75 -12.30
CA LYS A 71 20.18 -14.71 -13.12
C LYS A 71 18.75 -14.43 -12.68
N GLU A 72 18.32 -13.22 -12.99
CA GLU A 72 16.92 -12.81 -12.91
C GLU A 72 16.13 -13.64 -13.93
N TYR A 73 16.29 -13.35 -15.22
CA TYR A 73 15.64 -14.10 -16.30
C TYR A 73 16.63 -14.84 -17.21
N SER A 74 16.15 -15.92 -17.81
CA SER A 74 16.97 -16.89 -18.52
C SER A 74 16.12 -17.80 -19.39
N LYS A 75 16.66 -18.31 -20.50
CA LYS A 75 16.00 -19.34 -21.34
C LYS A 75 15.76 -20.70 -20.62
N TYR A 76 16.03 -20.77 -19.32
CA TYR A 76 15.83 -21.91 -18.44
C TYR A 76 14.91 -21.58 -17.24
N SER A 77 14.40 -20.35 -17.15
CA SER A 77 13.40 -19.95 -16.17
C SER A 77 12.16 -20.84 -16.27
N GLU A 78 11.53 -21.12 -15.13
CA GLU A 78 10.28 -21.85 -15.06
C GLU A 78 9.12 -20.88 -15.31
N GLU A 79 8.19 -21.24 -16.19
CA GLU A 79 6.88 -20.60 -16.28
C GLU A 79 5.96 -21.22 -15.23
N PHE A 80 5.55 -20.45 -14.22
CA PHE A 80 4.64 -20.93 -13.19
C PHE A 80 3.26 -20.31 -13.30
N ARG A 81 2.24 -21.17 -13.22
CA ARG A 81 0.83 -20.80 -13.10
C ARG A 81 0.17 -21.60 -12.00
N THR A 82 -0.54 -20.90 -11.13
CA THR A 82 -1.39 -21.50 -10.09
C THR A 82 -2.38 -22.52 -10.64
N THR A 83 -2.72 -23.50 -9.81
CA THR A 83 -3.64 -24.59 -10.09
C THR A 83 -4.76 -24.63 -9.04
N PRO A 84 -5.86 -25.37 -9.25
CA PRO A 84 -6.90 -25.53 -8.24
C PRO A 84 -6.37 -26.02 -6.87
N LYS A 85 -5.25 -26.76 -6.85
CA LYS A 85 -4.61 -27.24 -5.62
C LYS A 85 -4.02 -26.09 -4.80
N ASP A 86 -3.42 -25.09 -5.46
CA ASP A 86 -2.80 -23.94 -4.80
C ASP A 86 -3.89 -23.11 -4.11
N TYR A 87 -4.98 -22.80 -4.80
CA TYR A 87 -6.14 -22.13 -4.19
C TYR A 87 -6.79 -22.94 -3.06
N GLN A 88 -6.91 -24.26 -3.20
CA GLN A 88 -7.39 -25.12 -2.10
C GLN A 88 -6.47 -25.04 -0.87
N LYS A 89 -5.15 -24.92 -1.07
CA LYS A 89 -4.18 -24.73 0.01
C LYS A 89 -4.30 -23.36 0.66
N ILE A 90 -4.41 -22.28 -0.11
CA ILE A 90 -4.63 -20.94 0.47
C ILE A 90 -5.98 -20.87 1.23
N ALA A 91 -7.06 -21.43 0.68
CA ALA A 91 -8.36 -21.46 1.36
C ALA A 91 -8.35 -22.26 2.68
N GLN A 92 -7.49 -23.28 2.80
CA GLN A 92 -7.25 -23.99 4.05
C GLN A 92 -6.36 -23.17 5.01
N PHE A 93 -5.26 -22.62 4.50
CA PHE A 93 -4.35 -21.76 5.27
C PHE A 93 -5.07 -20.59 5.94
N GLN A 94 -5.95 -19.89 5.22
CA GLN A 94 -6.75 -18.77 5.76
C GLN A 94 -7.59 -19.17 6.98
N LYS A 95 -8.01 -20.43 7.09
CA LYS A 95 -8.76 -20.95 8.25
C LYS A 95 -7.84 -21.40 9.38
N ASP A 96 -6.63 -21.85 9.05
CA ASP A 96 -5.64 -22.28 10.03
C ASP A 96 -4.93 -21.10 10.71
N ILE A 97 -4.62 -20.01 9.99
CA ILE A 97 -3.94 -18.84 10.57
C ILE A 97 -4.79 -18.10 11.61
N LEU A 98 -6.12 -18.19 11.53
CA LEU A 98 -7.03 -17.58 12.51
C LEU A 98 -6.83 -18.13 13.94
N LYS A 99 -6.21 -19.31 14.09
CA LYS A 99 -5.83 -19.89 15.39
C LYS A 99 -4.63 -19.19 16.03
N ASP A 100 -3.84 -18.51 15.21
CA ASP A 100 -2.62 -17.78 15.60
C ASP A 100 -2.88 -16.26 15.68
N MET A 101 -4.07 -15.78 15.28
CA MET A 101 -4.50 -14.38 15.32
C MET A 101 -5.36 -14.07 16.56
N PRO A 102 -5.47 -12.78 16.98
CA PRO A 102 -6.31 -12.41 18.11
C PRO A 102 -7.81 -12.62 17.86
N ASP A 103 -8.59 -12.73 18.94
CA ASP A 103 -10.04 -12.93 18.88
C ASP A 103 -10.74 -11.84 18.04
N GLY A 104 -11.77 -12.25 17.29
CA GLY A 104 -12.48 -11.38 16.36
C GLY A 104 -11.75 -11.08 15.04
N SER A 105 -10.53 -11.59 14.84
CA SER A 105 -9.84 -11.48 13.55
C SER A 105 -10.58 -12.22 12.43
N PHE A 106 -10.41 -11.74 11.20
CA PHE A 106 -10.94 -12.34 9.98
C PHE A 106 -9.91 -12.17 8.87
N TYR A 107 -9.56 -13.25 8.17
CA TYR A 107 -8.49 -13.22 7.17
C TYR A 107 -8.91 -13.86 5.85
N ARG A 108 -8.72 -13.12 4.76
CA ARG A 108 -9.08 -13.49 3.39
C ARG A 108 -8.26 -12.66 2.40
N VAL A 109 -7.61 -13.30 1.43
CA VAL A 109 -6.91 -12.60 0.34
C VAL A 109 -7.85 -12.19 -0.78
N GLU A 110 -7.46 -11.17 -1.53
CA GLU A 110 -8.16 -10.71 -2.73
C GLU A 110 -7.43 -11.16 -3.99
N LEU A 111 -8.17 -11.76 -4.92
CA LEU A 111 -7.68 -12.25 -6.20
C LEU A 111 -8.01 -11.23 -7.30
N ALA A 112 -7.00 -10.47 -7.72
CA ALA A 112 -7.11 -9.53 -8.83
C ALA A 112 -6.71 -10.25 -10.13
N PHE A 113 -7.67 -10.43 -11.04
CA PHE A 113 -7.53 -11.40 -12.13
C PHE A 113 -7.45 -10.81 -13.54
N ASN A 114 -6.82 -11.57 -14.45
CA ASN A 114 -6.70 -11.27 -15.88
C ASN A 114 -7.33 -12.36 -16.74
N GLY A 115 -8.46 -12.04 -17.38
CA GLY A 115 -9.19 -13.00 -18.21
C GLY A 115 -8.37 -13.66 -19.32
N ASN A 116 -7.48 -12.92 -19.98
CA ASN A 116 -6.71 -13.43 -21.12
C ASN A 116 -5.82 -14.62 -20.75
N GLY A 117 -5.35 -14.70 -19.49
CA GLY A 117 -4.53 -15.80 -18.98
C GLY A 117 -5.19 -17.18 -19.09
N MET A 118 -6.52 -17.24 -19.06
CA MET A 118 -7.26 -18.48 -19.33
C MET A 118 -7.22 -18.91 -20.80
N LEU A 119 -7.23 -17.95 -21.72
CA LEU A 119 -7.10 -18.25 -23.15
C LEU A 119 -5.67 -18.70 -23.47
N ILE A 120 -4.66 -17.96 -22.98
CA ILE A 120 -3.22 -18.30 -23.10
C ILE A 120 -2.95 -19.74 -22.63
N ASN A 121 -3.50 -20.14 -21.49
CA ASN A 121 -3.31 -21.49 -20.93
C ASN A 121 -4.04 -22.60 -21.70
N VAL A 122 -5.12 -22.29 -22.43
CA VAL A 122 -5.91 -23.29 -23.18
C VAL A 122 -5.45 -23.44 -24.62
N ASP A 123 -5.24 -22.34 -25.31
CA ASP A 123 -4.92 -22.28 -26.74
C ASP A 123 -4.35 -20.89 -27.07
N TYR A 124 -3.04 -20.80 -27.25
CA TYR A 124 -2.33 -19.54 -27.51
C TYR A 124 -2.84 -18.84 -28.77
N ASP A 125 -3.22 -19.59 -29.82
CA ASP A 125 -3.75 -19.03 -31.07
C ASP A 125 -5.17 -18.44 -30.92
N LEU A 126 -5.84 -18.69 -29.79
CA LEU A 126 -7.13 -18.07 -29.42
C LEU A 126 -6.99 -16.97 -28.36
N ALA A 127 -5.82 -16.86 -27.72
CA ALA A 127 -5.50 -15.77 -26.81
C ALA A 127 -5.38 -14.45 -27.57
N LEU A 128 -5.45 -13.36 -26.82
CA LEU A 128 -5.18 -12.04 -27.38
C LEU A 128 -3.68 -11.72 -27.21
N GLU A 129 -2.97 -11.60 -28.32
CA GLU A 129 -1.58 -11.13 -28.36
C GLU A 129 -1.53 -9.60 -28.21
N VAL A 130 -1.76 -9.10 -26.99
CA VAL A 130 -1.49 -7.71 -26.61
C VAL A 130 -0.15 -7.65 -25.89
N ASP A 131 0.65 -6.65 -26.25
CA ASP A 131 1.93 -6.35 -25.61
C ASP A 131 1.67 -5.65 -24.26
N GLY A 132 2.06 -6.31 -23.16
CA GLY A 132 1.87 -5.83 -21.79
C GLY A 132 2.81 -4.71 -21.35
N GLU A 133 3.87 -4.42 -22.11
CA GLU A 133 5.04 -3.71 -21.59
C GLU A 133 4.91 -2.19 -21.48
N ARG A 134 5.67 -1.60 -20.54
CA ARG A 134 5.78 -0.14 -20.40
C ARG A 134 6.87 0.41 -21.31
N TYR A 135 6.51 1.35 -22.20
CA TYR A 135 7.44 2.03 -23.11
C TYR A 135 7.59 3.53 -22.84
N VAL A 136 7.14 3.99 -21.68
CA VAL A 136 7.22 5.37 -21.19
C VAL A 136 7.79 5.39 -19.77
N ASP A 137 8.22 6.56 -19.29
CA ASP A 137 8.69 6.72 -17.91
C ASP A 137 7.59 6.36 -16.89
N ILE A 138 7.99 5.91 -15.70
CA ILE A 138 7.07 5.32 -14.70
C ILE A 138 5.96 6.28 -14.22
N GLU A 139 6.23 7.59 -14.21
CA GLU A 139 5.27 8.66 -13.87
C GLU A 139 4.89 9.51 -15.10
N TYR A 140 4.85 8.90 -16.30
CA TYR A 140 4.51 9.59 -17.54
C TYR A 140 3.04 10.07 -17.56
N VAL A 141 2.86 11.39 -17.63
CA VAL A 141 1.54 12.02 -17.78
C VAL A 141 1.13 12.03 -19.25
N LYS A 142 0.10 11.26 -19.60
CA LYS A 142 -0.33 11.11 -21.01
C LYS A 142 -1.14 12.31 -21.47
N GLU A 143 -0.80 12.83 -22.65
CA GLU A 143 -1.62 13.81 -23.37
C GLU A 143 -3.00 13.22 -23.72
N PRO A 144 -4.13 13.84 -23.31
CA PRO A 144 -5.46 13.28 -23.53
C PRO A 144 -5.81 13.05 -25.02
N GLY A 145 -6.51 11.96 -25.32
CA GLY A 145 -6.88 11.60 -26.70
C GLY A 145 -5.73 11.03 -27.54
N THR A 146 -4.54 10.89 -26.97
CA THR A 146 -3.39 10.21 -27.60
C THR A 146 -3.21 8.78 -27.04
N GLY A 147 -2.09 8.13 -27.39
CA GLY A 147 -1.71 6.82 -26.91
C GLY A 147 -1.57 5.76 -28.01
N GLU A 148 -0.97 4.64 -27.64
CA GLU A 148 -0.76 3.48 -28.50
C GLU A 148 -2.02 2.62 -28.60
N LYS A 149 -2.28 2.07 -29.80
CA LYS A 149 -3.27 1.01 -30.00
C LYS A 149 -2.54 -0.31 -30.18
N ARG A 150 -2.68 -1.20 -29.20
CA ARG A 150 -2.10 -2.55 -29.18
C ARG A 150 -3.17 -3.60 -29.47
N TRP A 151 -4.43 -3.29 -29.19
CA TRP A 151 -5.56 -4.16 -29.50
C TRP A 151 -5.84 -4.24 -31.01
N PRO A 152 -6.26 -5.42 -31.53
CA PRO A 152 -6.49 -5.62 -32.95
C PRO A 152 -7.70 -4.83 -33.50
N LYS A 153 -8.61 -4.38 -32.62
CA LYS A 153 -9.72 -3.48 -32.93
C LYS A 153 -10.35 -2.89 -31.66
N GLU A 154 -10.95 -1.72 -31.81
CA GLU A 154 -11.82 -1.11 -30.81
C GLU A 154 -13.10 -1.94 -30.61
N ASN A 155 -13.73 -1.82 -29.43
CA ASN A 155 -14.98 -2.54 -29.09
C ASN A 155 -14.88 -4.06 -29.31
N TYR A 156 -13.74 -4.66 -28.98
CA TYR A 156 -13.48 -6.09 -29.20
C TYR A 156 -14.53 -6.95 -28.51
N GLN A 157 -14.92 -8.04 -29.17
CA GLN A 157 -15.93 -8.99 -28.73
C GLN A 157 -15.35 -10.40 -28.81
N PHE A 158 -15.55 -11.22 -27.78
CA PHE A 158 -15.12 -12.61 -27.80
C PHE A 158 -15.76 -13.38 -28.95
N SER A 159 -14.94 -14.10 -29.70
CA SER A 159 -15.41 -15.08 -30.66
C SER A 159 -16.08 -16.27 -29.95
N LYS A 160 -16.94 -17.00 -30.68
CA LYS A 160 -17.53 -18.25 -30.17
C LYS A 160 -16.46 -19.27 -29.75
N ALA A 161 -15.33 -19.31 -30.47
CA ALA A 161 -14.19 -20.17 -30.13
C ALA A 161 -13.57 -19.81 -28.78
N GLN A 162 -13.36 -18.51 -28.49
CA GLN A 162 -12.86 -18.05 -27.19
C GLN A 162 -13.84 -18.33 -26.05
N LEU A 163 -15.15 -18.06 -26.25
CA LEU A 163 -16.20 -18.37 -25.26
C LEU A 163 -16.29 -19.86 -24.91
N ASP A 164 -15.91 -20.75 -25.83
CA ASP A 164 -15.83 -22.19 -25.58
C ASP A 164 -14.43 -22.64 -25.14
N ALA A 165 -13.38 -21.82 -25.35
CA ALA A 165 -12.03 -22.04 -24.82
C ALA A 165 -11.94 -21.76 -23.32
N PHE A 166 -12.52 -20.67 -22.81
CA PHE A 166 -12.58 -20.37 -21.37
C PHE A 166 -13.05 -21.58 -20.55
N LYS A 167 -14.11 -22.26 -21.01
CA LYS A 167 -14.69 -23.45 -20.36
C LYS A 167 -13.77 -24.67 -20.31
N LYS A 168 -12.65 -24.66 -21.05
CA LYS A 168 -11.63 -25.71 -21.03
C LYS A 168 -10.55 -25.44 -19.97
N ASP A 169 -10.36 -24.19 -19.54
CA ASP A 169 -9.37 -23.84 -18.52
C ASP A 169 -9.71 -24.50 -17.17
N ASN A 170 -8.69 -24.98 -16.47
CA ASN A 170 -8.88 -25.72 -15.22
C ASN A 170 -9.23 -24.82 -14.02
N LEU A 171 -8.79 -23.56 -14.01
CA LEU A 171 -9.20 -22.57 -13.02
C LEU A 171 -10.59 -22.02 -13.33
N PHE A 172 -10.95 -21.80 -14.61
CA PHE A 172 -12.33 -21.49 -14.98
C PHE A 172 -13.29 -22.60 -14.52
N LYS A 173 -13.01 -23.87 -14.82
CA LYS A 173 -13.81 -25.02 -14.33
C LYS A 173 -13.91 -25.09 -12.80
N TYR A 174 -12.87 -24.66 -12.09
CA TYR A 174 -12.83 -24.70 -10.63
C TYR A 174 -13.67 -23.59 -9.99
N PHE A 175 -13.61 -22.38 -10.54
CA PHE A 175 -14.27 -21.20 -9.97
C PHE A 175 -15.63 -20.85 -10.57
N ALA A 176 -15.87 -21.08 -11.87
CA ALA A 176 -17.05 -20.57 -12.56
C ALA A 176 -18.35 -21.09 -11.94
N ASN A 177 -19.16 -20.17 -11.40
CA ASN A 177 -20.40 -20.42 -10.67
C ASN A 177 -20.25 -21.35 -9.45
N ASN A 178 -19.03 -21.55 -8.95
CA ASN A 178 -18.73 -22.35 -7.78
C ASN A 178 -18.58 -21.46 -6.55
N SER A 179 -19.71 -21.03 -5.99
CA SER A 179 -19.76 -20.16 -4.80
C SER A 179 -19.01 -20.74 -3.59
N THR A 180 -18.86 -22.07 -3.50
CA THR A 180 -18.08 -22.72 -2.43
C THR A 180 -16.59 -22.42 -2.55
N ALA A 181 -16.03 -22.38 -3.76
CA ALA A 181 -14.63 -22.00 -3.98
C ALA A 181 -14.44 -20.47 -4.02
N GLN A 182 -15.38 -19.75 -4.65
CA GLN A 182 -15.27 -18.30 -4.83
C GLN A 182 -15.30 -17.52 -3.51
N LYS A 183 -16.22 -17.86 -2.59
CA LYS A 183 -16.41 -17.15 -1.31
C LYS A 183 -15.24 -17.28 -0.34
N GLU A 184 -14.29 -18.18 -0.61
CA GLU A 184 -13.06 -18.30 0.17
C GLU A 184 -12.12 -17.11 -0.10
N PHE A 185 -12.36 -16.32 -1.14
CA PHE A 185 -11.52 -15.21 -1.60
C PHE A 185 -12.36 -13.94 -1.82
N PHE A 186 -11.74 -12.77 -1.73
CA PHE A 186 -12.25 -11.57 -2.38
C PHE A 186 -11.79 -11.55 -3.84
N TRP A 187 -12.44 -10.77 -4.69
CA TRP A 187 -12.20 -10.76 -6.14
C TRP A 187 -12.29 -9.35 -6.70
N SER A 188 -11.31 -8.97 -7.52
CA SER A 188 -11.27 -7.69 -8.24
C SER A 188 -10.75 -7.87 -9.67
N SER A 189 -10.91 -6.84 -10.50
CA SER A 189 -10.30 -6.81 -11.83
C SER A 189 -8.81 -6.45 -11.73
N HIS A 190 -7.97 -7.11 -12.54
CA HIS A 190 -6.60 -6.66 -12.83
C HIS A 190 -6.41 -6.24 -14.30
N THR A 191 -7.51 -5.86 -14.98
CA THR A 191 -7.65 -5.75 -16.47
C THR A 191 -7.64 -7.11 -17.19
N PHE A 192 -8.06 -7.16 -18.45
CA PHE A 192 -8.22 -8.39 -19.21
C PHE A 192 -6.89 -9.02 -19.64
N SER A 193 -6.00 -8.27 -20.30
CA SER A 193 -4.77 -8.79 -20.91
C SER A 193 -3.48 -8.43 -20.18
N HIS A 194 -3.57 -7.59 -19.14
CA HIS A 194 -2.41 -7.00 -18.44
C HIS A 194 -1.61 -6.03 -19.33
N GLU A 195 -2.31 -5.23 -20.16
CA GLU A 195 -1.71 -4.09 -20.86
C GLU A 195 -1.31 -2.98 -19.89
N ASN A 196 -0.06 -2.49 -19.98
CA ASN A 196 0.34 -1.26 -19.29
C ASN A 196 -0.48 -0.07 -19.82
N LEU A 197 -1.18 0.61 -18.91
CA LEU A 197 -2.15 1.65 -19.23
C LEU A 197 -1.57 3.08 -19.29
N ASP A 198 -0.26 3.29 -19.09
CA ASP A 198 0.32 4.65 -19.01
C ASP A 198 0.23 5.40 -20.33
N ASN A 199 0.54 4.71 -21.44
CA ASN A 199 0.43 5.26 -22.79
C ASN A 199 -0.69 4.59 -23.62
N ALA A 200 -1.55 3.78 -23.00
CA ALA A 200 -2.64 3.10 -23.70
C ALA A 200 -3.66 4.10 -24.27
N HIS A 201 -4.09 3.87 -25.51
CA HIS A 201 -5.18 4.60 -26.13
C HIS A 201 -6.53 4.24 -25.48
N ARG A 202 -7.46 5.19 -25.45
CA ARG A 202 -8.77 5.04 -24.78
C ARG A 202 -9.56 3.77 -25.17
N SER A 203 -9.53 3.38 -26.44
CA SER A 203 -10.21 2.16 -26.94
C SER A 203 -9.67 0.86 -26.36
N ASP A 204 -8.42 0.88 -25.93
CA ASP A 204 -7.69 -0.29 -25.50
C ASP A 204 -7.94 -0.46 -23.99
N VAL A 205 -7.94 0.65 -23.24
CA VAL A 205 -8.49 0.67 -21.86
C VAL A 205 -9.97 0.26 -21.81
N ASP A 206 -10.80 0.69 -22.78
CA ASP A 206 -12.20 0.23 -22.86
C ASP A 206 -12.30 -1.29 -22.99
N ASN A 207 -11.53 -1.86 -23.92
CA ASN A 207 -11.46 -3.29 -24.13
C ASN A 207 -10.98 -4.01 -22.85
N GLU A 208 -9.90 -3.53 -22.24
CA GLU A 208 -9.30 -4.08 -21.02
C GLU A 208 -10.29 -4.19 -19.87
N ILE A 209 -11.03 -3.11 -19.59
CA ILE A 209 -11.98 -3.08 -18.47
C ILE A 209 -13.25 -3.87 -18.79
N ARG A 210 -13.87 -3.59 -19.94
CA ARG A 210 -15.16 -4.19 -20.34
C ARG A 210 -15.08 -5.71 -20.48
N LEU A 211 -13.99 -6.23 -21.06
CA LEU A 211 -13.85 -7.67 -21.29
C LEU A 211 -13.49 -8.41 -20.00
N ASN A 212 -12.79 -7.78 -19.06
CA ASN A 212 -12.54 -8.42 -17.77
C ASN A 212 -13.80 -8.46 -16.89
N ILE A 213 -14.65 -7.41 -16.95
CA ILE A 213 -15.99 -7.45 -16.36
C ILE A 213 -16.83 -8.59 -16.97
N GLN A 214 -16.80 -8.75 -18.31
CA GLN A 214 -17.48 -9.87 -18.97
C GLN A 214 -16.95 -11.24 -18.53
N VAL A 215 -15.66 -11.36 -18.18
CA VAL A 215 -15.11 -12.59 -17.58
C VAL A 215 -15.58 -12.77 -16.12
N ALA A 216 -15.71 -11.70 -15.34
CA ALA A 216 -16.31 -11.76 -13.99
C ALA A 216 -17.78 -12.26 -14.06
N GLU A 217 -18.57 -11.79 -15.02
CA GLU A 217 -19.93 -12.27 -15.31
C GLU A 217 -19.92 -13.77 -15.68
N MET A 218 -19.02 -14.19 -16.58
CA MET A 218 -18.88 -15.60 -16.99
C MET A 218 -18.46 -16.52 -15.83
N LEU A 219 -17.68 -16.01 -14.87
CA LEU A 219 -17.34 -16.68 -13.64
C LEU A 219 -18.50 -16.66 -12.61
N GLY A 220 -19.50 -15.79 -12.77
CA GLY A 220 -20.58 -15.60 -11.79
C GLY A 220 -20.13 -14.86 -10.53
N LEU A 221 -19.10 -14.01 -10.65
CA LEU A 221 -18.55 -13.18 -9.56
C LEU A 221 -19.34 -11.88 -9.34
N THR A 222 -19.97 -11.33 -10.38
CA THR A 222 -20.78 -10.12 -10.25
C THR A 222 -21.94 -10.33 -9.27
N ASP A 223 -22.34 -9.25 -8.61
CA ASP A 223 -23.40 -9.23 -7.59
C ASP A 223 -23.14 -10.11 -6.34
N LYS A 224 -21.89 -10.53 -6.10
CA LYS A 224 -21.49 -11.25 -4.87
C LYS A 224 -20.90 -10.30 -3.84
N GLU A 225 -21.11 -10.59 -2.56
CA GLU A 225 -20.53 -9.86 -1.43
C GLU A 225 -18.98 -9.83 -1.45
N TRP A 226 -18.38 -10.83 -2.11
CA TRP A 226 -16.93 -10.99 -2.26
C TRP A 226 -16.35 -10.39 -3.54
N TRP A 227 -17.15 -9.69 -4.36
CA TRP A 227 -16.70 -9.00 -5.56
C TRP A 227 -16.49 -7.52 -5.31
N SER A 228 -15.40 -6.98 -5.87
CA SER A 228 -15.02 -5.58 -5.87
C SER A 228 -15.17 -5.02 -7.28
N GLY A 229 -16.17 -4.17 -7.47
CA GLY A 229 -16.54 -3.61 -8.77
C GLY A 229 -16.29 -2.11 -8.91
N HIS A 230 -15.92 -1.43 -7.82
CA HIS A 230 -15.75 0.02 -7.75
C HIS A 230 -14.29 0.45 -7.53
N ALA A 231 -13.39 -0.50 -7.29
CA ALA A 231 -11.96 -0.27 -7.19
C ALA A 231 -11.18 -1.27 -8.07
N ILE A 232 -10.04 -0.82 -8.61
CA ILE A 232 -9.19 -1.63 -9.50
C ILE A 232 -7.74 -1.66 -9.05
N ILE A 233 -7.08 -2.79 -9.34
CA ILE A 233 -5.62 -2.89 -9.34
C ILE A 233 -5.18 -2.84 -10.80
N THR A 234 -4.37 -1.86 -11.20
CA THR A 234 -3.94 -1.75 -12.60
C THR A 234 -2.62 -2.50 -12.86
N PRO A 235 -2.42 -3.08 -14.06
CA PRO A 235 -1.17 -3.72 -14.47
C PRO A 235 0.04 -2.85 -14.18
N GLN A 236 1.03 -3.35 -13.45
CA GLN A 236 2.21 -2.55 -13.04
C GLN A 236 1.88 -1.19 -12.37
N ILE A 237 0.69 -1.04 -11.76
CA ILE A 237 0.21 0.20 -11.15
C ILE A 237 0.20 1.37 -12.18
N SER A 238 -0.22 1.07 -13.42
CA SER A 238 -0.24 1.99 -14.56
C SER A 238 -1.57 2.73 -14.74
N GLY A 239 -1.58 3.73 -15.63
CA GLY A 239 -2.79 4.44 -16.07
C GLY A 239 -3.30 5.53 -15.11
N ILE A 240 -2.71 5.64 -13.92
CA ILE A 240 -3.08 6.67 -12.93
C ILE A 240 -2.77 8.10 -13.40
N HIS A 241 -1.82 8.24 -14.34
CA HIS A 241 -1.44 9.49 -14.99
C HIS A 241 -2.05 9.64 -16.40
N ASN A 242 -3.06 8.83 -16.74
CA ASN A 242 -3.74 8.80 -18.04
C ASN A 242 -5.22 9.14 -17.89
N LYS A 243 -5.61 10.39 -18.18
CA LYS A 243 -7.01 10.87 -18.18
C LYS A 243 -7.97 9.92 -18.89
N ASP A 244 -7.61 9.40 -20.06
CA ASP A 244 -8.48 8.50 -20.83
C ASP A 244 -8.72 7.17 -20.10
N ALA A 245 -7.76 6.70 -19.30
CA ALA A 245 -7.94 5.50 -18.50
C ALA A 245 -8.89 5.77 -17.32
N LEU A 246 -8.67 6.87 -16.60
CA LEU A 246 -9.50 7.28 -15.45
C LEU A 246 -10.98 7.49 -15.85
N GLU A 247 -11.24 8.19 -16.95
CA GLU A 247 -12.61 8.37 -17.47
C GLU A 247 -13.25 7.04 -17.94
N ILE A 248 -12.45 6.06 -18.37
CA ILE A 248 -12.95 4.72 -18.71
C ILE A 248 -13.21 3.88 -17.45
N PHE A 249 -12.42 4.04 -16.39
CA PHE A 249 -12.69 3.43 -15.09
C PHE A 249 -14.06 3.89 -14.57
N GLU A 250 -14.29 5.20 -14.52
CA GLU A 250 -15.57 5.78 -14.08
C GLU A 250 -16.75 5.37 -14.96
N LYS A 251 -16.56 5.29 -16.29
CA LYS A 251 -17.58 4.77 -17.24
C LYS A 251 -18.08 3.38 -16.84
N TYR A 252 -17.22 2.55 -16.25
CA TYR A 252 -17.54 1.20 -15.81
C TYR A 252 -17.84 1.09 -14.30
N GLY A 253 -18.00 2.22 -13.60
CA GLY A 253 -18.33 2.27 -12.17
C GLY A 253 -17.13 2.13 -11.24
N ILE A 254 -15.92 2.06 -11.77
CA ILE A 254 -14.67 2.03 -11.00
C ILE A 254 -14.35 3.47 -10.58
N THR A 255 -14.51 3.77 -9.30
CA THR A 255 -14.36 5.10 -8.69
C THR A 255 -13.04 5.28 -7.95
N SER A 256 -12.18 4.26 -7.89
CA SER A 256 -10.86 4.32 -7.28
C SER A 256 -9.89 3.29 -7.87
N ALA A 257 -8.59 3.47 -7.63
CA ALA A 257 -7.56 2.49 -7.98
C ALA A 257 -6.52 2.38 -6.85
N THR A 258 -5.74 1.30 -6.81
CA THR A 258 -4.57 1.23 -5.92
C THR A 258 -3.34 1.92 -6.51
N GLY A 259 -2.59 2.64 -5.67
CA GLY A 259 -1.25 3.12 -5.95
C GLY A 259 -0.17 2.18 -5.39
N ASP A 260 1.03 2.72 -5.15
CA ASP A 260 2.17 2.01 -4.56
C ASP A 260 2.97 2.97 -3.66
N LEU A 261 3.22 2.59 -2.41
CA LEU A 261 4.01 3.38 -1.46
C LEU A 261 5.49 3.54 -1.84
N SER A 262 6.01 2.78 -2.81
CA SER A 262 7.34 3.03 -3.37
C SER A 262 7.39 4.24 -4.31
N ARG A 263 6.22 4.72 -4.78
CA ARG A 263 6.06 5.82 -5.73
C ARG A 263 5.44 7.03 -5.05
N GLU A 264 6.30 7.99 -4.68
CA GLU A 264 5.89 9.24 -4.01
C GLU A 264 4.84 10.02 -4.81
N ALA A 265 4.88 9.95 -6.14
CA ALA A 265 3.90 10.58 -7.05
C ALA A 265 2.47 10.04 -6.93
N LEU A 266 2.28 8.86 -6.31
CA LEU A 266 0.98 8.22 -6.04
C LEU A 266 0.60 8.24 -4.56
N CYS A 267 1.30 9.02 -3.73
CA CYS A 267 1.13 9.07 -2.29
C CYS A 267 0.65 10.43 -1.80
N ASN A 268 -0.16 10.44 -0.74
CA ASN A 268 -0.48 11.66 -0.01
C ASN A 268 0.67 11.99 0.95
N SER A 269 1.57 12.88 0.55
CA SER A 269 2.76 13.27 1.30
C SER A 269 2.45 14.07 2.57
N GLU A 270 1.34 14.82 2.59
CA GLU A 270 0.91 15.64 3.73
C GLU A 270 0.23 14.78 4.82
N ASN A 271 -0.58 13.79 4.43
CA ASN A 271 -1.27 12.91 5.36
C ASN A 271 -1.37 11.47 4.81
N PRO A 272 -0.54 10.53 5.29
CA PRO A 272 -0.48 9.17 4.77
C PRO A 272 -1.65 8.28 5.20
N TYR A 273 -2.64 8.82 5.92
CA TYR A 273 -3.92 8.17 6.23
C TYR A 273 -5.04 8.58 5.26
N LEU A 274 -4.73 9.39 4.25
CA LEU A 274 -5.63 9.84 3.19
C LEU A 274 -5.24 9.22 1.85
N PRO A 275 -6.19 9.08 0.91
CA PRO A 275 -5.84 8.73 -0.46
C PRO A 275 -5.04 9.86 -1.11
N PHE A 276 -4.26 9.53 -2.13
CA PHE A 276 -3.80 10.51 -3.10
C PHE A 276 -4.98 10.83 -4.03
N TYR A 277 -5.27 12.11 -4.25
CA TYR A 277 -6.22 12.51 -5.28
C TYR A 277 -5.45 13.00 -6.49
N THR A 278 -5.79 12.49 -7.68
CA THR A 278 -5.20 12.99 -8.92
C THR A 278 -5.48 14.48 -9.11
N THR A 279 -4.64 15.14 -9.87
CA THR A 279 -4.73 16.57 -10.19
C THR A 279 -4.60 16.78 -11.70
N GLU A 280 -4.92 18.00 -12.18
CA GLU A 280 -4.65 18.36 -13.58
C GLU A 280 -3.16 18.22 -13.92
N GLU A 281 -2.25 18.58 -13.01
CA GLU A 281 -0.80 18.44 -13.21
C GLU A 281 -0.34 16.97 -13.21
N SER A 282 -0.87 16.13 -12.30
CA SER A 282 -0.44 14.73 -12.22
C SER A 282 -1.02 13.85 -13.32
N SER A 283 -2.23 14.13 -13.82
CA SER A 283 -3.00 13.13 -14.57
C SER A 283 -3.86 13.71 -15.69
N ASN A 284 -3.83 15.03 -15.92
CA ASN A 284 -4.84 15.76 -16.73
C ASN A 284 -6.28 15.48 -16.27
N TYR A 285 -6.47 15.12 -14.99
CA TYR A 285 -7.76 14.76 -14.39
C TYR A 285 -7.70 14.96 -12.88
N ALA A 286 -8.52 15.86 -12.34
CA ALA A 286 -8.55 16.13 -10.91
C ALA A 286 -9.62 15.32 -10.15
N GLY A 287 -9.25 14.78 -8.99
CA GLY A 287 -10.18 14.24 -7.99
C GLY A 287 -10.39 12.72 -8.00
N PHE A 288 -9.75 11.96 -8.89
CA PHE A 288 -9.83 10.49 -8.83
C PHE A 288 -8.98 9.98 -7.63
N PRO A 289 -9.56 9.19 -6.70
CA PRO A 289 -8.86 8.72 -5.52
C PRO A 289 -7.99 7.48 -5.82
N VAL A 290 -6.75 7.54 -5.34
CA VAL A 290 -5.75 6.49 -5.43
C VAL A 290 -5.43 6.03 -4.01
N ILE A 291 -5.73 4.77 -3.74
CA ILE A 291 -5.62 4.15 -2.42
C ILE A 291 -4.20 3.58 -2.27
N PRO A 292 -3.45 3.92 -1.21
CA PRO A 292 -2.10 3.41 -1.04
C PRO A 292 -2.08 1.87 -0.91
N ARG A 293 -1.04 1.24 -1.45
CA ARG A 293 -0.74 -0.19 -1.30
C ARG A 293 0.74 -0.37 -0.96
N THR A 294 1.04 -1.23 -0.01
CA THR A 294 2.40 -1.54 0.43
C THR A 294 2.99 -2.66 -0.42
N PRO A 295 4.12 -2.43 -1.12
CA PRO A 295 4.89 -3.52 -1.70
C PRO A 295 5.54 -4.35 -0.59
N THR A 296 5.58 -5.67 -0.78
CA THR A 296 6.30 -6.61 0.09
C THR A 296 7.68 -6.91 -0.50
N GLU A 297 8.62 -7.37 0.33
CA GLU A 297 9.87 -7.96 -0.16
C GLU A 297 9.66 -9.44 -0.57
N ILE A 298 8.42 -9.81 -0.92
CA ILE A 298 8.02 -11.08 -1.54
C ILE A 298 7.74 -10.78 -3.03
N TYR A 299 8.65 -11.20 -3.91
CA TYR A 299 8.73 -10.65 -5.26
C TYR A 299 7.76 -11.33 -6.25
N TYR A 300 7.26 -10.58 -7.24
CA TYR A 300 6.20 -11.04 -8.16
C TYR A 300 6.52 -12.33 -8.95
N PHE A 301 7.82 -12.56 -9.16
CA PHE A 301 8.45 -13.57 -9.99
C PHE A 301 9.22 -14.62 -9.15
N CYS A 302 8.86 -14.71 -7.87
CA CYS A 302 9.36 -15.70 -6.93
C CYS A 302 8.21 -16.58 -6.41
N SER A 303 8.43 -17.89 -6.39
CA SER A 303 7.45 -18.92 -6.02
C SER A 303 7.94 -19.84 -4.90
N SER A 304 9.19 -19.69 -4.47
CA SER A 304 9.80 -20.44 -3.39
C SER A 304 10.75 -19.58 -2.54
N ARG A 305 11.01 -20.01 -1.31
CA ARG A 305 11.93 -19.34 -0.37
C ARG A 305 13.34 -19.17 -0.92
N GLU A 306 13.80 -20.09 -1.78
CA GLU A 306 15.13 -20.03 -2.39
C GLU A 306 15.19 -18.93 -3.46
N GLU A 307 14.16 -18.85 -4.31
CA GLU A 307 13.98 -17.80 -5.32
C GLU A 307 13.92 -16.42 -4.66
N ASP A 308 13.04 -16.27 -3.68
CA ASP A 308 12.77 -14.99 -3.02
C ASP A 308 13.97 -14.49 -2.19
N ALA A 309 14.59 -15.39 -1.41
CA ALA A 309 15.83 -15.06 -0.69
C ALA A 309 17.01 -14.80 -1.64
N TRP A 310 17.07 -15.43 -2.82
CA TRP A 310 18.08 -15.10 -3.82
C TRP A 310 17.86 -13.67 -4.35
N MET A 311 16.63 -13.31 -4.68
CA MET A 311 16.25 -12.00 -5.24
C MET A 311 16.52 -10.86 -4.25
N PHE A 312 15.99 -10.97 -3.03
CA PHE A 312 16.27 -10.06 -1.91
C PHE A 312 17.77 -9.80 -1.76
N ASN A 313 18.56 -10.88 -1.77
CA ASN A 313 19.99 -10.76 -1.61
C ASN A 313 20.61 -9.97 -2.77
N GLN A 314 20.29 -10.25 -4.05
CA GLN A 314 20.86 -9.48 -5.17
C GLN A 314 20.65 -7.97 -5.02
N MET A 315 19.48 -7.54 -4.54
CA MET A 315 19.16 -6.14 -4.29
C MET A 315 19.95 -5.56 -3.11
N TYR A 316 19.97 -6.26 -1.97
CA TYR A 316 20.37 -5.67 -0.69
C TYR A 316 21.72 -6.12 -0.11
N TYR A 317 22.32 -7.24 -0.54
CA TYR A 317 23.55 -7.77 0.10
C TYR A 317 24.75 -6.81 -0.03
N LYS A 318 24.92 -6.16 -1.20
CA LYS A 318 26.03 -5.21 -1.42
C LYS A 318 25.76 -3.83 -0.84
N THR A 319 24.53 -3.38 -0.97
CA THR A 319 24.08 -2.00 -0.75
C THR A 319 23.81 -1.75 0.73
N TYR A 320 23.04 -2.61 1.38
CA TYR A 320 22.55 -2.41 2.74
C TYR A 320 23.23 -3.36 3.75
N TYR A 321 22.96 -4.66 3.71
CA TYR A 321 23.31 -5.60 4.78
C TYR A 321 24.79 -5.99 4.87
N LYS A 322 25.56 -5.86 3.78
CA LYS A 322 26.97 -6.28 3.65
C LYS A 322 27.26 -7.78 3.88
N THR A 323 26.21 -8.57 4.11
CA THR A 323 26.20 -10.04 4.15
C THR A 323 24.97 -10.53 3.38
N LYS A 324 24.95 -11.81 3.03
CA LYS A 324 23.70 -12.47 2.61
C LYS A 324 22.86 -12.79 3.85
N LEU A 325 21.54 -12.66 3.71
CA LEU A 325 20.56 -13.10 4.72
C LEU A 325 19.96 -14.46 4.34
N THR A 326 19.55 -15.23 5.35
CA THR A 326 18.71 -16.43 5.19
C THR A 326 17.24 -16.05 5.02
N TRP A 327 16.41 -17.00 4.57
CA TRP A 327 14.95 -16.82 4.51
C TRP A 327 14.37 -16.30 5.83
N ASP A 328 14.66 -16.96 6.96
CA ASP A 328 14.14 -16.58 8.28
C ASP A 328 14.51 -15.13 8.65
N GLN A 329 15.72 -14.68 8.31
CA GLN A 329 16.16 -13.29 8.56
C GLN A 329 15.45 -12.27 7.67
N ILE A 330 15.06 -12.65 6.46
CA ILE A 330 14.27 -11.82 5.54
C ILE A 330 12.82 -11.75 6.03
N ALA A 331 12.23 -12.89 6.39
CA ALA A 331 10.89 -12.97 6.97
C ALA A 331 10.77 -12.17 8.28
N ASP A 332 11.77 -12.22 9.17
CA ASP A 332 11.83 -11.39 10.38
C ASP A 332 11.95 -9.88 10.06
N SER A 333 12.73 -9.51 9.04
CA SER A 333 12.85 -8.13 8.56
C SER A 333 11.51 -7.59 8.04
N GLU A 334 10.85 -8.35 7.18
CA GLU A 334 9.54 -8.02 6.60
C GLU A 334 8.43 -7.97 7.64
N ALA A 335 8.43 -8.92 8.58
CA ALA A 335 7.49 -8.93 9.69
C ALA A 335 7.67 -7.67 10.55
N ASN A 336 8.90 -7.25 10.83
CA ASN A 336 9.18 -6.02 11.57
C ASN A 336 8.79 -4.75 10.78
N ARG A 337 9.05 -4.69 9.46
CA ARG A 337 8.62 -3.56 8.62
C ARG A 337 7.10 -3.43 8.57
N THR A 338 6.40 -4.55 8.38
CA THR A 338 4.93 -4.62 8.35
C THR A 338 4.32 -4.27 9.72
N LEU A 339 4.91 -4.76 10.80
CA LEU A 339 4.51 -4.43 12.17
C LEU A 339 4.58 -2.93 12.46
N LEU A 340 5.58 -2.21 11.94
CA LEU A 340 5.66 -0.75 12.08
C LEU A 340 4.48 -0.04 11.40
N LEU A 341 3.99 -0.53 10.26
CA LEU A 341 2.81 0.02 9.58
C LEU A 341 1.53 -0.29 10.37
N MET A 342 1.36 -1.54 10.81
CA MET A 342 0.22 -1.97 11.63
C MET A 342 0.12 -1.18 12.95
N LEU A 343 1.23 -1.00 13.67
CA LEU A 343 1.27 -0.21 14.91
C LEU A 343 1.15 1.31 14.67
N LYS A 344 1.36 1.79 13.43
CA LYS A 344 0.96 3.14 13.02
C LYS A 344 -0.53 3.23 12.65
N LEU A 345 -1.30 2.14 12.68
CA LEU A 345 -2.69 2.07 12.21
C LEU A 345 -2.83 2.49 10.73
N ARG A 346 -1.84 2.10 9.92
CA ARG A 346 -1.90 2.24 8.47
C ARG A 346 -2.88 1.24 7.88
N HIS A 347 -3.66 1.66 6.89
CA HIS A 347 -4.83 0.92 6.38
C HIS A 347 -4.68 0.43 4.94
N GLU A 348 -3.54 0.72 4.29
CA GLU A 348 -3.18 0.18 2.98
C GLU A 348 -3.07 -1.35 2.95
N ALA A 349 -3.34 -1.96 1.79
CA ALA A 349 -3.20 -3.40 1.55
C ALA A 349 -1.74 -3.78 1.27
N HIS A 350 -1.47 -5.09 1.20
CA HIS A 350 -0.15 -5.62 0.85
C HIS A 350 -0.15 -6.28 -0.52
N GLN A 351 0.81 -5.94 -1.37
CA GLN A 351 0.92 -6.47 -2.74
C GLN A 351 1.66 -7.81 -2.78
N PHE A 352 1.07 -8.76 -3.50
CA PHE A 352 1.57 -10.09 -3.87
C PHE A 352 1.08 -10.42 -5.29
N HIS A 353 1.55 -11.52 -5.85
CA HIS A 353 1.20 -11.98 -7.20
C HIS A 353 0.96 -13.49 -7.20
N GLN A 354 0.30 -14.03 -8.24
CA GLN A 354 -0.13 -15.43 -8.30
C GLN A 354 0.99 -16.45 -8.01
N ALA A 355 2.24 -16.15 -8.41
CA ALA A 355 3.39 -17.02 -8.17
C ALA A 355 3.69 -17.25 -6.68
N ASN A 356 3.39 -16.26 -5.82
CA ASN A 356 3.63 -16.35 -4.38
C ASN A 356 2.68 -17.36 -3.68
N LEU A 357 1.64 -17.83 -4.36
CA LEU A 357 0.68 -18.82 -3.86
C LEU A 357 1.10 -20.28 -4.10
N ARG A 358 2.23 -20.54 -4.77
CA ARG A 358 2.69 -21.89 -5.15
C ARG A 358 2.76 -22.84 -3.97
N ALA A 359 2.00 -23.94 -4.03
CA ALA A 359 1.91 -24.94 -2.99
C ALA A 359 3.19 -25.79 -2.88
N TYR A 360 3.98 -25.55 -1.83
CA TYR A 360 5.16 -26.36 -1.49
C TYR A 360 5.02 -27.13 -0.16
N ALA A 361 6.04 -27.91 0.21
CA ALA A 361 6.01 -28.68 1.45
C ALA A 361 6.23 -27.78 2.68
N LYS A 362 5.44 -27.97 3.74
CA LYS A 362 5.66 -27.33 5.04
C LYS A 362 6.99 -27.81 5.67
N VAL A 363 7.79 -26.86 6.14
CA VAL A 363 9.09 -27.12 6.79
C VAL A 363 9.25 -26.17 7.98
N GLY A 364 9.28 -26.73 9.20
CA GLY A 364 9.31 -25.95 10.44
C GLY A 364 7.99 -25.22 10.69
N ASN A 365 8.09 -23.99 11.19
CA ASN A 365 6.93 -23.12 11.45
C ASN A 365 6.35 -22.48 10.17
N TYR A 366 7.12 -22.51 9.08
CA TYR A 366 6.81 -21.92 7.78
C TYR A 366 6.16 -22.97 6.86
N GLY A 367 4.99 -22.67 6.29
CA GLY A 367 4.13 -23.59 5.55
C GLY A 367 3.78 -23.15 4.13
N GLU A 368 3.77 -24.13 3.22
CA GLU A 368 2.98 -24.26 1.99
C GLU A 368 2.88 -23.13 0.93
N SER A 369 3.23 -21.85 1.18
CA SER A 369 3.38 -20.80 0.16
C SER A 369 4.19 -19.60 0.69
N LEU A 370 4.72 -18.75 -0.19
CA LEU A 370 5.46 -17.54 0.23
C LEU A 370 4.54 -16.57 0.99
N LEU A 371 3.28 -16.47 0.54
CA LEU A 371 2.22 -15.74 1.23
C LEU A 371 2.00 -16.27 2.66
N GLU A 372 1.84 -17.59 2.85
CA GLU A 372 1.63 -18.17 4.17
C GLU A 372 2.84 -17.92 5.09
N ASP A 373 4.06 -18.03 4.56
CA ASP A 373 5.27 -17.80 5.34
C ASP A 373 5.40 -16.36 5.81
N TRP A 374 5.15 -15.39 4.92
CA TRP A 374 5.13 -13.97 5.26
C TRP A 374 4.03 -13.65 6.28
N THR A 375 2.81 -14.12 6.04
CA THR A 375 1.67 -13.87 6.95
C THR A 375 1.93 -14.48 8.34
N ARG A 376 2.50 -15.68 8.43
CA ARG A 376 2.89 -16.28 9.72
C ARG A 376 3.97 -15.47 10.44
N ALA A 377 4.96 -14.95 9.72
CA ALA A 377 5.99 -14.09 10.30
C ALA A 377 5.39 -12.80 10.85
N VAL A 378 4.54 -12.12 10.07
CA VAL A 378 3.85 -10.87 10.46
C VAL A 378 2.95 -11.10 11.68
N VAL A 379 2.07 -12.11 11.65
CA VAL A 379 1.17 -12.43 12.77
C VAL A 379 1.98 -12.78 14.02
N GLY A 380 3.02 -13.62 13.90
CA GLY A 380 3.89 -14.00 15.01
C GLY A 380 4.81 -12.87 15.51
N ALA A 381 4.97 -11.78 14.77
CA ALA A 381 5.59 -10.54 15.26
C ALA A 381 4.57 -9.63 15.96
N TYR A 382 3.36 -9.53 15.42
CA TYR A 382 2.27 -8.70 15.90
C TYR A 382 1.72 -9.14 17.27
N THR A 383 1.42 -10.44 17.43
CA THR A 383 0.83 -10.99 18.67
C THR A 383 1.79 -11.02 19.87
N LYS A 384 3.06 -10.65 19.68
CA LYS A 384 4.02 -10.40 20.78
C LYS A 384 3.76 -9.06 21.51
N TYR A 385 3.02 -8.14 20.89
CA TYR A 385 2.85 -6.78 21.39
C TYR A 385 1.39 -6.39 21.63
N VAL A 386 0.46 -6.89 20.83
CA VAL A 386 -0.96 -6.48 20.83
C VAL A 386 -1.88 -7.64 20.50
N ASP A 387 -3.13 -7.57 20.98
CA ASP A 387 -4.20 -8.53 20.76
C ASP A 387 -5.37 -7.94 19.93
N TRP A 388 -5.12 -6.90 19.13
CA TRP A 388 -6.20 -6.25 18.37
C TRP A 388 -6.54 -7.04 17.10
N PRO A 389 -7.82 -7.19 16.74
CA PRO A 389 -8.24 -7.97 15.58
C PRO A 389 -7.56 -7.54 14.28
N LEU A 390 -7.02 -8.51 13.55
CA LEU A 390 -6.54 -8.36 12.17
C LEU A 390 -7.71 -8.68 11.23
N ILE A 391 -8.14 -7.71 10.42
CA ILE A 391 -9.34 -7.85 9.57
C ILE A 391 -8.99 -7.63 8.09
N SER A 392 -9.21 -8.62 7.24
CA SER A 392 -9.19 -8.43 5.79
C SER A 392 -10.51 -7.82 5.32
N ILE A 393 -10.41 -6.79 4.47
CA ILE A 393 -11.52 -6.17 3.74
C ILE A 393 -11.20 -6.18 2.24
N LYS A 394 -12.23 -6.20 1.40
CA LYS A 394 -12.10 -6.11 -0.07
C LYS A 394 -11.72 -4.69 -0.50
N ILE A 395 -11.05 -4.54 -1.64
CA ILE A 395 -10.48 -3.28 -2.15
C ILE A 395 -11.52 -2.15 -2.29
N ASP A 396 -12.76 -2.44 -2.72
CA ASP A 396 -13.85 -1.44 -2.68
C ASP A 396 -14.05 -0.87 -1.27
N ARG A 397 -14.12 -1.73 -0.25
CA ARG A 397 -14.33 -1.31 1.15
C ARG A 397 -13.08 -0.62 1.70
N GLN A 398 -11.89 -0.99 1.23
CA GLN A 398 -10.67 -0.27 1.57
C GLN A 398 -10.70 1.16 1.02
N ALA A 399 -11.14 1.36 -0.22
CA ALA A 399 -11.33 2.69 -0.79
C ALA A 399 -12.34 3.51 0.02
N GLU A 400 -13.50 2.93 0.37
CA GLU A 400 -14.49 3.57 1.23
C GLU A 400 -13.90 4.02 2.58
N VAL A 401 -13.10 3.18 3.26
CA VAL A 401 -12.45 3.53 4.54
C VAL A 401 -11.56 4.78 4.43
N PHE A 402 -10.78 4.87 3.34
CA PHE A 402 -9.91 6.04 3.07
C PHE A 402 -10.72 7.29 2.71
N LEU A 403 -11.81 7.15 1.94
CA LEU A 403 -12.72 8.24 1.58
C LEU A 403 -13.47 8.78 2.80
N GLU A 404 -14.06 7.89 3.62
CA GLU A 404 -14.68 8.25 4.90
C GLU A 404 -13.70 8.96 5.84
N ARG A 405 -12.40 8.62 5.78
CA ARG A 405 -11.36 9.33 6.54
C ARG A 405 -11.11 10.72 5.97
N ALA A 406 -11.05 10.90 4.66
CA ALA A 406 -10.92 12.21 4.02
C ALA A 406 -12.12 13.13 4.34
N GLU A 407 -13.34 12.61 4.30
CA GLU A 407 -14.57 13.33 4.68
C GLU A 407 -14.51 13.84 6.13
N ARG A 408 -14.02 13.02 7.07
CA ARG A 408 -13.84 13.42 8.48
C ARG A 408 -12.88 14.59 8.65
N GLU A 409 -11.73 14.59 7.96
CA GLU A 409 -10.75 15.69 8.07
C GLU A 409 -11.33 17.04 7.65
N VAL A 410 -12.26 17.06 6.69
CA VAL A 410 -12.84 18.30 6.14
C VAL A 410 -14.22 18.67 6.69
N CYS A 411 -14.92 17.78 7.40
CA CYS A 411 -16.25 18.09 7.96
C CYS A 411 -16.22 19.03 9.18
N GLY A 412 -15.02 19.35 9.70
CA GLY A 412 -14.84 20.27 10.83
C GLY A 412 -15.49 19.73 12.10
N HIS A 413 -15.18 18.48 12.44
CA HIS A 413 -15.76 17.80 13.60
C HIS A 413 -15.11 18.25 14.92
N GLU A 414 -15.91 18.29 15.98
CA GLU A 414 -15.46 18.56 17.35
C GLU A 414 -16.14 17.57 18.31
N SER A 415 -15.50 17.25 19.42
CA SER A 415 -16.07 16.43 20.49
C SER A 415 -15.80 17.05 21.85
N LYS A 416 -16.83 17.08 22.70
CA LYS A 416 -16.80 17.71 24.04
C LYS A 416 -17.35 16.75 25.07
N LEU A 417 -16.62 16.59 26.17
CA LEU A 417 -17.07 15.81 27.32
C LEU A 417 -18.06 16.65 28.14
N ILE A 418 -19.21 16.07 28.49
CA ILE A 418 -20.16 16.64 29.45
C ILE A 418 -19.82 16.05 30.81
N ILE A 419 -19.46 16.92 31.75
CA ILE A 419 -18.98 16.54 33.08
C ILE A 419 -19.94 17.08 34.15
N GLU A 420 -20.42 16.18 35.00
CA GLU A 420 -21.31 16.45 36.13
C GLU A 420 -20.74 15.77 37.38
N ASP A 421 -20.70 16.48 38.52
CA ASP A 421 -20.17 16.00 39.81
C ASP A 421 -18.79 15.31 39.74
N GLY A 422 -17.91 15.80 38.85
CA GLY A 422 -16.57 15.25 38.64
C GLY A 422 -16.54 13.94 37.85
N LYS A 423 -17.58 13.65 37.05
CA LYS A 423 -17.68 12.48 36.17
C LYS A 423 -18.14 12.87 34.78
N ILE A 424 -17.60 12.23 33.75
CA ILE A 424 -18.11 12.33 32.39
C ILE A 424 -19.39 11.52 32.30
N VAL A 425 -20.51 12.17 31.95
CA VAL A 425 -21.83 11.53 31.81
C VAL A 425 -22.24 11.36 30.35
N ALA A 426 -21.69 12.16 29.45
CA ALA A 426 -22.02 12.13 28.03
C ALA A 426 -20.92 12.77 27.16
N ILE A 427 -20.96 12.49 25.85
CA ILE A 427 -20.10 13.08 24.82
C ILE A 427 -20.96 13.80 23.81
N LYS A 428 -20.69 15.09 23.60
CA LYS A 428 -21.32 15.93 22.59
C LYS A 428 -20.43 15.99 21.35
N VAL A 429 -20.98 15.65 20.18
CA VAL A 429 -20.25 15.56 18.90
C VAL A 429 -20.90 16.49 17.88
N THR A 430 -20.10 17.34 17.24
CA THR A 430 -20.56 18.39 16.30
C THR A 430 -19.82 18.26 14.97
N ALA A 431 -20.48 18.54 13.85
CA ALA A 431 -19.84 18.75 12.54
C ALA A 431 -20.21 20.13 12.01
N THR A 432 -19.23 20.94 11.60
CA THR A 432 -19.45 22.37 11.28
C THR A 432 -19.34 22.72 9.80
N ALA A 433 -18.50 22.03 9.05
CA ALA A 433 -18.15 22.38 7.67
C ALA A 433 -18.83 21.48 6.63
N GLY A 434 -19.09 20.21 6.94
CA GLY A 434 -19.71 19.23 6.05
C GLY A 434 -20.43 18.11 6.81
N ASP A 435 -21.03 17.19 6.06
CA ASP A 435 -21.56 15.94 6.59
C ASP A 435 -20.40 14.94 6.82
N CYS A 436 -20.47 14.13 7.87
CA CYS A 436 -19.52 13.03 8.10
C CYS A 436 -20.02 12.06 9.18
N THR A 437 -19.39 10.88 9.29
CA THR A 437 -19.58 9.96 10.42
C THR A 437 -18.35 9.99 11.32
N VAL A 438 -18.53 10.39 12.58
CA VAL A 438 -17.45 10.55 13.57
C VAL A 438 -17.44 9.35 14.53
N PRO A 439 -16.34 8.57 14.60
CA PRO A 439 -16.20 7.52 15.60
C PRO A 439 -15.86 8.12 16.98
N ILE A 440 -16.51 7.59 18.01
CA ILE A 440 -16.20 7.83 19.42
C ILE A 440 -15.89 6.47 20.07
N THR A 441 -14.63 6.21 20.41
CA THR A 441 -14.26 5.07 21.25
C THR A 441 -14.52 5.43 22.71
N VAL A 442 -15.19 4.53 23.44
CA VAL A 442 -15.40 4.61 24.90
C VAL A 442 -14.59 3.52 25.63
N PRO A 443 -14.26 3.68 26.93
CA PRO A 443 -13.45 2.70 27.65
C PRO A 443 -14.13 1.33 27.74
N SER A 444 -13.37 0.23 27.74
CA SER A 444 -13.93 -1.13 27.60
C SER A 444 -14.94 -1.56 28.70
N GLU A 445 -14.87 -0.95 29.88
CA GLU A 445 -15.79 -1.19 31.02
C GLU A 445 -17.05 -0.30 30.96
N VAL A 446 -17.17 0.58 29.95
CA VAL A 446 -18.19 1.63 29.86
C VAL A 446 -19.15 1.35 28.71
N GLU A 447 -20.42 1.17 29.06
CA GLU A 447 -21.49 1.09 28.07
C GLU A 447 -22.08 2.48 27.74
N VAL A 448 -22.62 2.61 26.54
CA VAL A 448 -23.42 3.77 26.11
C VAL A 448 -24.92 3.49 26.26
N ASN A 449 -25.70 4.51 26.60
CA ASN A 449 -27.14 4.38 26.75
C ASN A 449 -27.78 4.20 25.36
N LYS A 450 -28.07 2.96 24.98
CA LYS A 450 -28.55 2.58 23.63
C LYS A 450 -29.85 3.26 23.22
N SER A 451 -30.69 3.72 24.16
CA SER A 451 -31.92 4.48 23.85
C SER A 451 -31.68 5.97 23.57
N SER A 452 -30.53 6.51 23.98
CA SER A 452 -30.10 7.89 23.70
C SER A 452 -29.38 8.05 22.36
N LEU A 453 -28.97 6.94 21.71
CA LEU A 453 -28.09 6.98 20.56
C LEU A 453 -28.71 7.76 19.38
N PRO A 454 -27.95 8.68 18.74
CA PRO A 454 -28.41 9.41 17.57
C PRO A 454 -28.89 8.50 16.45
N LYS A 455 -29.97 8.90 15.76
CA LYS A 455 -30.59 8.09 14.71
C LYS A 455 -29.58 7.75 13.60
N GLY A 456 -29.41 6.47 13.33
CA GLY A 456 -28.46 5.99 12.32
C GLY A 456 -27.06 5.72 12.84
N SER A 457 -26.78 5.96 14.14
CA SER A 457 -25.52 5.53 14.75
C SER A 457 -25.37 4.02 14.70
N THR A 458 -24.15 3.55 14.44
CA THR A 458 -23.80 2.13 14.56
C THR A 458 -22.78 1.95 15.69
N MET A 459 -22.66 0.71 16.16
CA MET A 459 -21.72 0.33 17.22
C MET A 459 -20.83 -0.80 16.71
N GLU A 460 -19.54 -0.71 16.99
CA GLU A 460 -18.54 -1.69 16.64
C GLU A 460 -17.73 -2.06 17.88
N GLN A 461 -17.65 -3.37 18.15
CA GLN A 461 -16.75 -3.94 19.15
C GLN A 461 -16.34 -5.33 18.65
N VAL A 462 -15.06 -5.52 18.36
CA VAL A 462 -14.54 -6.73 17.73
C VAL A 462 -13.44 -7.31 18.61
N GLY A 463 -13.55 -8.59 18.98
CA GLY A 463 -12.62 -9.21 19.93
C GLY A 463 -12.57 -8.44 21.25
N HIS A 464 -11.37 -8.05 21.67
CA HIS A 464 -11.13 -7.22 22.85
C HIS A 464 -11.00 -5.72 22.56
N ASP A 465 -11.35 -5.24 21.35
CA ASP A 465 -11.38 -3.80 21.11
C ASP A 465 -12.37 -3.09 22.06
N PRO A 466 -12.07 -1.84 22.45
CA PRO A 466 -13.04 -0.99 23.12
C PRO A 466 -14.22 -0.68 22.20
N LEU A 467 -15.41 -0.47 22.79
CA LEU A 467 -16.61 -0.10 22.06
C LEU A 467 -16.40 1.22 21.31
N THR A 468 -16.67 1.21 20.00
CA THR A 468 -16.69 2.41 19.16
C THR A 468 -18.11 2.69 18.67
N VAL A 469 -18.59 3.91 18.90
CA VAL A 469 -19.87 4.42 18.40
C VAL A 469 -19.60 5.30 17.18
N TRP A 470 -20.15 4.92 16.03
CA TRP A 470 -20.07 5.70 14.81
C TRP A 470 -21.27 6.65 14.72
N VAL A 471 -21.04 7.95 14.92
CA VAL A 471 -22.10 8.97 14.97
C VAL A 471 -22.22 9.68 13.61
N PRO A 472 -23.30 9.47 12.84
CA PRO A 472 -23.55 10.26 11.64
C PRO A 472 -23.96 11.68 12.03
N LEU A 473 -23.40 12.67 11.33
CA LEU A 473 -23.67 14.09 11.52
C LEU A 473 -23.90 14.78 10.19
N LYS A 474 -24.88 15.66 10.16
CA LYS A 474 -25.09 16.66 9.10
C LYS A 474 -24.36 17.96 9.39
N LYS A 475 -24.06 18.73 8.35
CA LYS A 475 -23.43 20.04 8.49
C LYS A 475 -24.23 20.96 9.44
N GLY A 476 -23.57 21.43 10.49
CA GLY A 476 -24.17 22.27 11.54
C GLY A 476 -24.93 21.49 12.61
N GLU A 477 -25.01 20.17 12.51
CA GLU A 477 -25.66 19.31 13.50
C GLU A 477 -24.78 19.13 14.74
N THR A 478 -25.43 18.85 15.87
CA THR A 478 -24.75 18.40 17.07
C THR A 478 -25.59 17.32 17.75
N GLN A 479 -24.93 16.21 18.06
CA GLN A 479 -25.51 15.04 18.68
C GLN A 479 -24.86 14.78 20.04
N THR A 480 -25.54 14.01 20.90
CA THR A 480 -25.04 13.61 22.22
C THR A 480 -25.12 12.09 22.35
N ILE A 481 -24.06 11.47 22.87
CA ILE A 481 -24.05 10.09 23.35
C ILE A 481 -24.04 10.14 24.87
N GLU A 482 -25.06 9.58 25.52
CA GLU A 482 -25.04 9.40 26.98
C GLU A 482 -24.33 8.10 27.35
N LEU A 483 -23.57 8.12 28.45
CA LEU A 483 -22.95 6.93 29.02
C LEU A 483 -23.91 6.26 29.99
N SER A 484 -24.06 4.94 29.91
CA SER A 484 -24.83 4.16 30.88
C SER A 484 -24.20 4.18 32.27
N GLN A 485 -22.87 4.39 32.33
CA GLN A 485 -22.09 4.49 33.56
C GLN A 485 -21.17 5.72 33.46
N PRO A 486 -21.26 6.69 34.39
CA PRO A 486 -20.38 7.86 34.37
C PRO A 486 -18.92 7.50 34.62
N VAL A 487 -17.99 8.09 33.85
CA VAL A 487 -16.55 7.86 33.99
C VAL A 487 -15.95 8.89 34.93
N GLU A 488 -15.24 8.44 35.97
CA GLU A 488 -14.59 9.34 36.94
C GLU A 488 -13.61 10.32 36.27
N TRP A 489 -13.77 11.61 36.52
CA TRP A 489 -12.99 12.71 35.95
C TRP A 489 -12.60 13.71 37.05
N LYS A 490 -11.78 13.24 38.00
CA LYS A 490 -11.40 13.96 39.22
C LYS A 490 -10.33 15.03 38.99
N VAL A 491 -10.65 16.01 38.15
CA VAL A 491 -9.82 17.20 37.98
C VAL A 491 -10.35 18.30 38.89
N ASP A 492 -9.55 18.71 39.88
CA ASP A 492 -9.80 19.93 40.64
C ASP A 492 -9.53 21.15 39.75
N LEU A 493 -10.56 21.55 39.00
CA LEU A 493 -10.56 22.69 38.09
C LEU A 493 -10.37 24.04 38.81
N GLU A 494 -10.64 24.11 40.12
CA GLU A 494 -10.42 25.32 40.92
C GLU A 494 -8.93 25.49 41.28
N SER A 495 -8.20 24.39 41.45
CA SER A 495 -6.75 24.39 41.68
C SER A 495 -5.89 24.72 40.45
N ILE A 496 -6.47 24.68 39.24
CA ILE A 496 -5.74 25.01 38.01
C ILE A 496 -5.53 26.54 37.96
N PRO A 497 -4.28 27.03 37.89
CA PRO A 497 -4.04 28.45 37.73
C PRO A 497 -4.66 28.93 36.42
N LYS A 498 -5.71 29.76 36.51
CA LYS A 498 -6.25 30.47 35.35
C LYS A 498 -5.09 31.19 34.65
N PRO A 499 -4.98 31.15 33.29
CA PRO A 499 -3.95 31.88 32.58
C PRO A 499 -3.99 33.34 33.01
N GLY A 500 -2.98 33.76 33.77
CA GLY A 500 -2.90 35.13 34.24
C GLY A 500 -2.85 36.05 33.02
N SER A 501 -3.69 37.07 32.99
CA SER A 501 -3.57 38.14 32.00
C SER A 501 -2.13 38.65 32.05
N VAL A 502 -1.35 38.37 31.00
CA VAL A 502 0.02 38.86 30.90
C VAL A 502 -0.07 40.34 30.60
N THR A 503 -0.24 41.12 31.66
CA THR A 503 -0.12 42.57 31.60
C THR A 503 1.34 42.87 31.29
N THR A 504 1.64 43.08 30.02
CA THR A 504 2.98 43.37 29.50
C THR A 504 3.45 44.71 30.04
N THR A 505 4.01 44.70 31.25
CA THR A 505 4.59 45.89 31.87
C THR A 505 5.90 46.23 31.17
N THR A 506 5.84 47.16 30.21
CA THR A 506 6.98 47.62 29.42
C THR A 506 7.93 48.46 30.27
N THR A 507 8.75 47.80 31.10
CA THR A 507 9.82 48.46 31.85
C THR A 507 10.93 48.87 30.89
N ALA A 508 10.90 50.12 30.43
CA ALA A 508 11.91 50.67 29.53
C ALA A 508 13.28 50.79 30.23
N VAL A 509 14.15 49.81 30.01
CA VAL A 509 15.55 49.89 30.44
C VAL A 509 16.30 50.85 29.52
N LYS A 510 16.77 51.97 30.08
CA LYS A 510 17.58 52.97 29.36
C LYS A 510 18.92 52.38 28.92
N THR A 511 19.06 52.09 27.63
CA THR A 511 20.36 51.79 27.01
C THR A 511 21.28 53.01 27.15
N THR A 512 22.34 52.87 27.95
CA THR A 512 23.36 53.92 28.11
C THR A 512 24.58 53.55 27.27
N THR A 513 24.76 54.22 26.14
CA THR A 513 25.85 53.95 25.19
C THR A 513 27.20 54.34 25.78
N LYS A 514 28.14 53.38 25.88
CA LYS A 514 29.58 53.69 25.98
C LYS A 514 30.39 52.78 25.06
N THR A 515 30.99 53.41 24.06
CA THR A 515 31.90 52.82 23.07
C THR A 515 33.25 52.50 23.70
N THR A 516 33.80 51.31 23.43
CA THR A 516 35.26 51.10 23.53
C THR A 516 35.78 50.18 22.43
N THR A 517 36.85 50.62 21.78
CA THR A 517 37.47 50.04 20.58
C THR A 517 38.17 48.70 20.85
N LYS A 518 38.19 47.79 19.87
CA LYS A 518 39.01 46.58 19.89
C LYS A 518 40.19 46.70 18.92
N THR A 519 41.41 46.51 19.43
CA THR A 519 42.64 46.37 18.62
C THR A 519 43.38 45.11 19.03
N THR A 520 44.04 44.49 18.06
CA THR A 520 44.60 43.13 18.07
C THR A 520 46.03 43.06 18.61
N THR A 521 46.38 42.00 19.38
CA THR A 521 47.70 41.34 19.23
C THR A 521 47.75 39.87 19.72
N LYS A 522 48.78 39.15 19.27
CA LYS A 522 49.09 37.69 19.40
C LYS A 522 49.62 37.33 20.83
N SER A 523 49.93 36.08 21.24
CA SER A 523 50.49 34.93 20.48
C SER A 523 50.49 33.58 21.24
N SER A 524 50.52 32.47 20.48
CA SER A 524 51.16 31.13 20.73
C SER A 524 50.98 30.42 22.10
N THR A 525 50.78 29.11 22.21
CA THR A 525 51.11 27.95 21.35
C THR A 525 50.13 26.80 21.75
N LYS A 526 50.08 25.55 21.25
CA LYS A 526 50.93 24.70 20.37
C LYS A 526 50.02 23.71 19.63
N LYS A 527 50.40 23.18 18.46
CA LYS A 527 49.63 22.13 17.74
C LYS A 527 50.58 21.16 17.04
N THR A 528 50.40 19.85 17.25
CA THR A 528 51.29 18.80 16.72
C THR A 528 50.84 18.34 15.33
N THR A 529 51.80 18.05 14.46
CA THR A 529 51.60 17.77 13.03
C THR A 529 51.57 16.27 12.75
N THR A 530 50.61 15.82 11.93
CA THR A 530 50.74 14.55 11.20
C THR A 530 50.42 14.78 9.73
N THR A 531 51.36 14.40 8.87
CA THR A 531 51.45 14.84 7.47
C THR A 531 50.67 13.93 6.53
N LYS A 532 49.83 14.49 5.64
CA LYS A 532 49.36 13.76 4.44
C LYS A 532 49.88 14.47 3.19
N LYS A 533 50.60 13.70 2.37
CA LYS A 533 51.51 14.17 1.31
C LYS A 533 50.72 14.49 0.04
N THR A 534 50.70 15.76 -0.37
CA THR A 534 50.14 16.17 -1.67
C THR A 534 51.18 15.94 -2.76
N THR A 535 50.95 15.01 -3.67
CA THR A 535 51.86 14.75 -4.79
C THR A 535 51.37 15.48 -6.04
N THR A 536 52.05 16.57 -6.39
CA THR A 536 51.80 17.32 -7.62
C THR A 536 52.45 16.60 -8.81
N THR A 537 51.67 16.12 -9.78
CA THR A 537 52.21 15.56 -11.04
C THR A 537 51.87 16.47 -12.21
N LYS A 538 52.90 16.83 -12.99
CA LYS A 538 52.87 17.76 -14.12
C LYS A 538 51.72 17.51 -15.11
N LYS A 539 50.98 18.58 -15.45
CA LYS A 539 50.39 18.72 -16.79
C LYS A 539 51.53 18.64 -17.81
N THR A 540 51.47 17.64 -18.70
CA THR A 540 52.34 17.56 -19.87
C THR A 540 51.45 17.53 -21.12
N SER A 541 51.77 18.36 -22.10
CA SER A 541 50.98 18.53 -23.32
C SER A 541 51.30 17.46 -24.36
N THR A 542 50.27 16.83 -24.94
CA THR A 542 50.43 16.04 -26.17
C THR A 542 49.25 16.22 -27.13
N LYS A 543 49.52 17.00 -28.18
CA LYS A 543 48.94 16.96 -29.54
C LYS A 543 47.47 16.52 -29.71
N LYS A 544 46.62 17.51 -30.01
CA LYS A 544 45.65 17.37 -31.11
C LYS A 544 46.39 16.87 -32.36
N THR A 545 45.93 15.78 -32.96
CA THR A 545 46.39 15.36 -34.29
C THR A 545 45.19 15.38 -35.24
N SER A 546 45.25 16.27 -36.22
CA SER A 546 44.24 16.42 -37.27
C SER A 546 44.33 15.27 -38.28
N THR A 547 43.25 14.52 -38.48
CA THR A 547 43.10 13.67 -39.67
C THR A 547 42.62 14.50 -40.85
N LYS A 548 43.45 14.54 -41.89
CA LYS A 548 43.37 15.46 -43.03
C LYS A 548 42.39 14.93 -44.08
N LYS A 549 41.48 15.78 -44.56
CA LYS A 549 40.74 15.52 -45.82
C LYS A 549 41.73 15.32 -46.96
N THR A 550 41.61 14.21 -47.70
CA THR A 550 42.09 14.13 -49.08
C THR A 550 41.11 13.26 -49.88
N SER A 551 40.57 13.81 -50.96
CA SER A 551 39.96 13.02 -52.05
C SER A 551 41.11 12.33 -52.83
N THR A 552 40.96 11.31 -53.68
CA THR A 552 39.92 10.95 -54.66
C THR A 552 40.24 9.53 -55.15
N LYS A 553 39.23 8.68 -55.45
CA LYS A 553 39.03 8.12 -56.81
C LYS A 553 37.77 7.26 -56.91
N LYS A 554 37.00 7.48 -57.98
CA LYS A 554 36.01 6.51 -58.48
C LYS A 554 36.74 5.31 -59.08
N THR A 555 36.25 4.09 -58.82
CA THR A 555 36.28 3.02 -59.82
C THR A 555 34.99 2.20 -59.73
N SER A 556 34.43 1.84 -60.88
CA SER A 556 33.12 1.21 -61.06
C SER A 556 33.18 -0.28 -61.35
N THR A 557 32.02 -0.94 -61.29
CA THR A 557 31.73 -2.35 -61.64
C THR A 557 32.15 -3.38 -60.56
N LYS A 558 31.45 -4.51 -60.39
CA LYS A 558 30.49 -5.18 -61.30
C LYS A 558 29.35 -5.90 -60.54
N LYS A 559 28.18 -6.07 -61.17
CA LYS A 559 27.07 -6.90 -60.70
C LYS A 559 27.46 -8.39 -60.67
N THR A 560 27.02 -9.12 -59.64
CA THR A 560 26.69 -10.55 -59.77
C THR A 560 25.44 -10.86 -58.93
N LYS A 561 24.46 -11.56 -59.52
CA LYS A 561 23.28 -12.11 -58.83
C LYS A 561 23.62 -13.52 -58.32
N THR A 562 23.24 -13.86 -57.09
CA THR A 562 22.90 -15.26 -56.75
C THR A 562 21.93 -15.38 -55.56
N THR A 563 20.71 -15.81 -55.92
CA THR A 563 19.71 -16.65 -55.25
C THR A 563 19.69 -16.89 -53.72
N LYS A 564 18.50 -16.66 -53.16
CA LYS A 564 17.82 -17.28 -51.99
C LYS A 564 18.57 -18.35 -51.16
N SER A 565 18.53 -18.16 -49.83
CA SER A 565 18.22 -19.25 -48.89
C SER A 565 17.41 -18.71 -47.70
N LYS A 566 16.36 -19.42 -47.30
CA LYS A 566 15.60 -19.13 -46.07
C LYS A 566 16.44 -19.55 -44.86
N LYS A 567 16.63 -18.68 -43.88
CA LYS A 567 16.91 -19.08 -42.50
C LYS A 567 16.05 -18.28 -41.53
N THR A 568 15.26 -19.02 -40.76
CA THR A 568 14.45 -18.57 -39.63
C THR A 568 15.36 -17.90 -38.60
N SER A 569 15.05 -16.67 -38.19
CA SER A 569 15.75 -15.97 -37.12
C SER A 569 14.83 -15.83 -35.91
N THR A 570 15.05 -16.67 -34.90
CA THR A 570 14.55 -16.44 -33.55
C THR A 570 15.19 -15.17 -32.98
N LYS A 571 14.39 -14.12 -32.78
CA LYS A 571 14.65 -13.10 -31.75
C LYS A 571 14.02 -13.67 -30.47
N LYS A 572 14.74 -13.93 -29.37
CA LYS A 572 15.42 -12.95 -28.51
C LYS A 572 14.50 -11.78 -28.12
N VAL A 573 13.56 -12.09 -27.24
CA VAL A 573 13.10 -11.14 -26.20
C VAL A 573 14.25 -10.95 -25.21
N ALA A 574 14.36 -9.76 -24.63
CA ALA A 574 15.38 -9.43 -23.64
C ALA A 574 14.93 -8.26 -22.77
N THR A 575 14.96 -8.46 -21.45
CA THR A 575 14.87 -7.42 -20.38
C THR A 575 13.55 -6.63 -20.33
N ALA A 576 13.17 -6.02 -19.20
CA ALA A 576 13.96 -5.69 -18.01
C ALA A 576 13.18 -5.87 -16.70
#